data_AF-A0A0P4UZY2-F1
#
_entry.id   AF-A0A0P4UZY2-F1
#
_cell.length_a   1.000
_cell.length_b   1.000
_cell.length_c   1.000
_cell.angle_alpha   90.00
_cell.angle_beta   90.00
_cell.angle_gamma   90.00
#
_symmetry.space_group_name_H-M   'P 1'
#
loop_
_entity.id
_entity.type
_entity.pdbx_description
1 polymer ?
#
loop_
_entity_poly.entity_id
_entity_poly.type
_entity_poly.pdbx_seq_one_letter_code
_entity_poly.pdbx_strand_id
1 'polypeptide(L)'
;MRNPPQPLPENLWGEQWRFASLRSSDLVESIANRTIPIVEMPEALYPINLGIASTVQIPGVVIDGGRRSMQLARWLKANQPVSLDAIAGAPDGLILNAGEVDRWIVATFEDPEVRSAAQLFEQRKKESDRLHFLLVEPDDSGMTYTGFWLLRSPGLK
;
A
#
# COMPACT_ATOMS: atom_id res chain seq x y z
N MET A 1 -5.96 19.18 13.29
CA MET A 1 -5.07 19.43 12.13
C MET A 1 -4.20 18.20 11.96
N ARG A 2 -4.06 17.63 10.76
CA ARG A 2 -3.13 16.51 10.54
C ARG A 2 -1.70 17.05 10.41
N ASN A 3 -0.71 16.31 10.90
CA ASN A 3 0.68 16.73 10.78
C ASN A 3 1.10 16.80 9.29
N PRO A 4 2.04 17.69 8.92
CA PRO A 4 2.66 17.63 7.61
C PRO A 4 3.37 16.28 7.45
N PRO A 5 3.33 15.67 6.25
CA PRO A 5 4.03 14.42 6.01
C PRO A 5 5.54 14.62 6.17
N GLN A 6 6.19 13.73 6.90
CA GLN A 6 7.64 13.73 7.12
C GLN A 6 8.31 12.70 6.20
N PRO A 7 9.57 12.86 5.79
CA PRO A 7 10.25 11.82 5.04
C PRO A 7 10.32 10.52 5.84
N LEU A 8 10.11 9.38 5.18
CA LEU A 8 10.38 8.09 5.80
C LEU A 8 11.88 8.03 6.18
N PRO A 9 12.25 7.51 7.38
CA PRO A 9 13.66 7.35 7.74
C PRO A 9 14.45 6.56 6.69
N GLU A 10 15.64 7.03 6.34
CA GLU A 10 16.47 6.46 5.25
C GLU A 10 16.78 4.96 5.46
N ASN A 11 16.93 4.55 6.71
CA ASN A 11 17.16 3.16 7.08
C ASN A 11 15.93 2.25 6.86
N LEU A 12 14.81 2.79 6.40
CA LEU A 12 13.57 2.08 6.07
C LEU A 12 13.23 2.18 4.59
N TRP A 13 14.04 2.85 3.78
CA TRP A 13 13.78 2.97 2.36
C TRP A 13 13.87 1.61 1.66
N GLY A 14 12.90 1.34 0.80
CA GLY A 14 13.01 0.28 -0.19
C GLY A 14 14.09 0.59 -1.23
N GLU A 15 14.50 -0.43 -1.97
CA GLU A 15 15.34 -0.29 -3.15
C GLU A 15 14.49 0.19 -4.34
N GLN A 16 13.27 -0.34 -4.47
CA GLN A 16 12.31 0.04 -5.50
C GLN A 16 10.88 -0.01 -4.97
N TRP A 17 9.97 0.61 -5.70
CA TRP A 17 8.54 0.51 -5.44
C TRP A 17 7.75 0.61 -6.74
N ARG A 18 6.54 0.04 -6.76
CA ARG A 18 5.65 0.07 -7.93
C ARG A 18 4.19 0.05 -7.53
N PHE A 19 3.34 0.59 -8.39
CA PHE A 19 1.90 0.37 -8.30
C PHE A 19 1.54 -1.00 -8.89
N ALA A 20 0.60 -1.69 -8.24
CA ALA A 20 0.10 -2.98 -8.66
C ALA A 20 -1.44 -3.03 -8.53
N SER A 21 -2.04 -4.12 -9.02
CA SER A 21 -3.46 -4.39 -8.79
C SER A 21 -3.73 -5.89 -8.77
N LEU A 22 -4.68 -6.29 -7.93
CA LEU A 22 -5.20 -7.65 -7.85
C LEU A 22 -6.70 -7.64 -8.07
N ARG A 23 -7.26 -8.71 -8.65
CA ARG A 23 -8.72 -8.86 -8.71
C ARG A 23 -9.27 -9.04 -7.30
N SER A 24 -10.42 -8.43 -7.05
CA SER A 24 -11.19 -8.58 -5.81
C SER A 24 -11.43 -10.05 -5.45
N SER A 25 -11.76 -10.90 -6.43
CA SER A 25 -11.93 -12.34 -6.22
C SER A 25 -10.67 -13.06 -5.74
N ASP A 26 -9.50 -12.62 -6.19
CA ASP A 26 -8.26 -13.37 -6.03
C ASP A 26 -7.46 -12.88 -4.82
N LEU A 27 -7.77 -11.69 -4.30
CA LEU A 27 -6.98 -11.01 -3.28
C LEU A 27 -6.75 -11.88 -2.03
N VAL A 28 -7.81 -12.32 -1.37
CA VAL A 28 -7.71 -13.07 -0.10
C VAL A 28 -6.99 -14.40 -0.31
N GLU A 29 -7.36 -15.14 -1.35
CA GLU A 29 -6.77 -16.45 -1.67
C GLU A 29 -5.29 -16.32 -2.05
N SER A 30 -4.94 -15.33 -2.87
CA SER A 30 -3.56 -15.10 -3.31
C SER A 30 -2.61 -14.82 -2.14
N ILE A 31 -3.10 -14.14 -1.10
CA ILE A 31 -2.32 -13.84 0.11
C ILE A 31 -2.32 -15.04 1.07
N ALA A 32 -3.46 -15.70 1.28
CA ALA A 32 -3.56 -16.85 2.17
C ALA A 32 -2.70 -18.05 1.73
N ASN A 33 -2.52 -18.23 0.41
CA ASN A 33 -1.69 -19.29 -0.15
C ASN A 33 -0.18 -18.99 -0.09
N ARG A 34 0.23 -17.82 0.42
CA ARG A 34 1.63 -17.39 0.50
C ARG A 34 2.13 -17.45 1.93
N THR A 35 3.39 -17.81 2.08
CA THR A 35 4.08 -17.66 3.37
C THR A 35 4.55 -16.22 3.50
N ILE A 36 3.76 -15.39 4.18
CA ILE A 36 4.10 -13.99 4.46
C ILE A 36 4.29 -13.83 5.98
N PRO A 37 5.49 -13.45 6.46
CA PRO A 37 5.79 -13.34 7.88
C PRO A 37 4.89 -12.37 8.67
N ILE A 38 4.47 -11.28 8.05
CA ILE A 38 3.61 -10.26 8.67
C ILE A 38 2.40 -10.04 7.76
N VAL A 39 1.20 -10.35 8.25
CA VAL A 39 -0.04 -10.12 7.52
C VAL A 39 -1.01 -9.37 8.43
N GLU A 40 -1.46 -8.21 7.97
CA GLU A 40 -2.53 -7.41 8.59
C GLU A 40 -3.67 -7.30 7.58
N MET A 41 -4.55 -8.31 7.59
CA MET A 41 -5.66 -8.42 6.65
C MET A 41 -6.94 -8.75 7.43
N PRO A 42 -7.55 -7.76 8.10
CA PRO A 42 -8.73 -8.00 8.92
C PRO A 42 -9.92 -8.43 8.04
N GLU A 43 -10.68 -9.43 8.48
CA GLU A 43 -11.80 -9.99 7.73
C GLU A 43 -12.85 -8.93 7.35
N ALA A 44 -13.05 -7.92 8.20
CA ALA A 44 -13.96 -6.80 7.93
C ALA A 44 -13.60 -5.99 6.67
N LEU A 45 -12.35 -6.10 6.19
CA LEU A 45 -11.90 -5.44 4.96
C LEU A 45 -11.88 -6.39 3.75
N TYR A 46 -12.26 -7.66 3.90
CA TYR A 46 -12.33 -8.56 2.75
C TYR A 46 -13.30 -8.02 1.71
N PRO A 47 -12.97 -8.07 0.41
CA PRO A 47 -13.80 -7.46 -0.63
C PRO A 47 -15.26 -7.93 -0.60
N ILE A 48 -15.49 -9.22 -0.32
CA ILE A 48 -16.83 -9.81 -0.19
C ILE A 48 -17.64 -9.18 0.96
N ASN A 49 -17.01 -8.88 2.09
CA ASN A 49 -17.65 -8.28 3.26
C ASN A 49 -17.96 -6.79 3.06
N LEU A 50 -17.28 -6.16 2.10
CA LEU A 50 -17.52 -4.78 1.66
C LEU A 50 -18.51 -4.69 0.49
N GLY A 51 -18.97 -5.82 -0.06
CA GLY A 51 -19.85 -5.84 -1.24
C GLY A 51 -19.15 -5.41 -2.54
N ILE A 52 -17.81 -5.50 -2.59
CA ILE A 52 -17.03 -5.15 -3.78
C ILE A 52 -17.14 -6.29 -4.80
N ALA A 53 -17.56 -5.96 -6.03
CA ALA A 53 -17.70 -6.95 -7.10
C ALA A 53 -16.38 -7.67 -7.42
N SER A 54 -16.45 -8.96 -7.74
CA SER A 54 -15.31 -9.85 -7.95
C SER A 54 -14.36 -9.39 -9.07
N THR A 55 -14.87 -8.66 -10.05
CA THR A 55 -14.10 -8.17 -11.21
C THR A 55 -13.34 -6.87 -10.92
N VAL A 56 -13.66 -6.17 -9.84
CA VAL A 56 -13.02 -4.90 -9.46
C VAL A 56 -11.55 -5.13 -9.18
N GLN A 57 -10.70 -4.24 -9.70
CA GLN A 57 -9.27 -4.23 -9.42
C GLN A 57 -9.03 -3.51 -8.09
N ILE A 58 -8.49 -4.23 -7.11
CA ILE A 58 -8.00 -3.67 -5.87
C ILE A 58 -6.57 -3.15 -6.14
N PRO A 59 -6.34 -1.84 -6.11
CA PRO A 59 -5.01 -1.31 -6.36
C PRO A 59 -4.11 -1.52 -5.13
N GLY A 60 -2.81 -1.48 -5.34
CA GLY A 60 -1.85 -1.56 -4.25
C GLY A 60 -0.50 -0.97 -4.60
N VAL A 61 0.35 -0.90 -3.59
CA VAL A 61 1.76 -0.54 -3.72
C VAL A 61 2.60 -1.73 -3.28
N VAL A 62 3.62 -2.04 -4.07
CA VAL A 62 4.64 -3.02 -3.73
C VAL A 62 5.94 -2.28 -3.48
N ILE A 63 6.57 -2.55 -2.33
CA ILE A 63 7.90 -2.03 -1.99
C ILE A 63 8.86 -3.20 -1.98
N ASP A 64 9.86 -3.14 -2.85
CA ASP A 64 11.05 -3.97 -2.76
C ASP A 64 11.93 -3.38 -1.65
N GLY A 65 11.94 -4.04 -0.51
CA GLY A 65 12.70 -3.63 0.66
C GLY A 65 14.16 -4.11 0.66
N GLY A 66 14.58 -4.93 -0.30
CA GLY A 66 15.90 -5.52 -0.30
C GLY A 66 16.22 -6.24 1.02
N ARG A 67 17.45 -6.03 1.49
CA ARG A 67 17.92 -6.48 2.81
C ARG A 67 17.18 -5.85 4.00
N ARG A 68 16.44 -4.75 3.78
CA ARG A 68 15.71 -4.00 4.82
C ARG A 68 14.22 -4.33 4.86
N SER A 69 13.73 -5.19 3.98
CA SER A 69 12.31 -5.59 3.89
C SER A 69 11.70 -5.96 5.25
N MET A 70 12.37 -6.80 6.05
CA MET A 70 11.89 -7.19 7.38
C MET A 70 11.90 -6.05 8.39
N GLN A 71 12.89 -5.16 8.32
CA GLN A 71 12.96 -3.98 9.19
C GLN A 71 11.81 -3.01 8.87
N LEU A 72 11.60 -2.74 7.58
CA LEU A 72 10.49 -1.94 7.08
C LEU A 72 9.14 -2.54 7.50
N ALA A 73 8.94 -3.85 7.31
CA ALA A 73 7.68 -4.50 7.65
C ALA A 73 7.36 -4.46 9.15
N ARG A 74 8.36 -4.62 10.02
CA ARG A 74 8.18 -4.47 11.47
C ARG A 74 7.85 -3.03 11.85
N TRP A 75 8.50 -2.07 11.22
CA TRP A 75 8.22 -0.66 11.44
C TRP A 75 6.79 -0.30 10.99
N LEU A 76 6.36 -0.77 9.82
CA LEU A 76 4.98 -0.60 9.35
C LEU A 76 3.99 -1.19 10.35
N LYS A 77 4.21 -2.44 10.79
CA LYS A 77 3.35 -3.07 11.81
C LYS A 77 3.24 -2.23 13.08
N ALA A 78 4.36 -1.69 13.58
CA ALA A 78 4.37 -0.86 14.79
C ALA A 78 3.63 0.47 14.61
N ASN A 79 3.65 1.06 13.41
CA ASN A 79 3.03 2.35 13.12
C ASN A 79 1.57 2.25 12.65
N GLN A 80 1.04 1.04 12.43
CA GLN A 80 -0.38 0.79 12.10
C GLN A 80 -0.84 1.57 10.86
N PRO A 81 -0.37 1.21 9.65
CA PRO A 81 -0.73 1.89 8.42
C PRO A 81 -2.24 1.86 8.20
N VAL A 82 -2.79 2.99 7.78
CA VAL A 82 -4.22 3.20 7.54
C VAL A 82 -4.51 3.36 6.04
N SER A 83 -3.68 4.15 5.34
CA SER A 83 -3.84 4.35 3.91
C SER A 83 -2.57 4.80 3.21
N LEU A 84 -2.48 4.48 1.93
CA LEU A 84 -1.55 5.07 0.96
C LEU A 84 -2.31 6.00 0.03
N ASP A 85 -1.82 7.23 -0.11
CA ASP A 85 -2.39 8.24 -1.00
C ASP A 85 -1.31 8.76 -1.95
N ALA A 86 -1.59 8.68 -3.26
CA ALA A 86 -0.78 9.35 -4.26
C ALA A 86 -1.29 10.79 -4.43
N ILE A 87 -0.45 11.77 -4.11
CA ILE A 87 -0.79 13.18 -4.07
C ILE A 87 0.00 13.92 -5.14
N ALA A 88 -0.70 14.71 -5.94
CA ALA A 88 -0.08 15.59 -6.92
C ALA A 88 0.72 16.72 -6.22
N GLY A 89 1.91 17.02 -6.73
CA GLY A 89 2.82 18.02 -6.16
C GLY A 89 3.95 18.40 -7.09
N ALA A 90 4.98 19.02 -6.53
CA ALA A 90 6.24 19.34 -7.20
C ALA A 90 7.41 19.04 -6.22
N PRO A 91 7.84 17.77 -6.09
CA PRO A 91 7.41 16.57 -6.83
C PRO A 91 6.09 15.96 -6.35
N ASP A 92 5.51 15.03 -7.13
CA ASP A 92 4.38 14.20 -6.66
C ASP A 92 4.86 13.27 -5.54
N GLY A 93 3.94 12.79 -4.70
CA GLY A 93 4.29 12.01 -3.51
C GLY A 93 3.37 10.84 -3.24
N LEU A 94 3.94 9.73 -2.80
CA LEU A 94 3.23 8.62 -2.18
C LEU A 94 3.28 8.77 -0.66
N ILE A 95 2.14 9.05 -0.05
CA ILE A 95 2.03 9.32 1.38
C ILE A 95 1.41 8.13 2.10
N LEU A 96 2.12 7.61 3.09
CA LEU A 96 1.58 6.67 4.07
C LEU A 96 0.95 7.45 5.21
N ASN A 97 -0.32 7.20 5.49
CA ASN A 97 -0.99 7.67 6.69
C ASN A 97 -1.08 6.50 7.67
N ALA A 98 -0.76 6.74 8.93
CA ALA A 98 -0.86 5.73 9.98
C ALA A 98 -1.40 6.35 11.27
N GLY A 99 -2.11 5.54 12.06
CA GLY A 99 -2.86 6.03 13.21
C GLY A 99 -3.81 7.19 12.85
N GLU A 100 -3.96 8.16 13.76
CA GLU A 100 -4.85 9.31 13.56
C GLU A 100 -4.18 10.53 12.92
N VAL A 101 -2.87 10.69 13.11
CA VAL A 101 -2.16 11.96 12.79
C VAL A 101 -0.86 11.79 12.02
N ASP A 102 -0.25 10.62 12.03
CA ASP A 102 1.10 10.43 11.51
C ASP A 102 1.11 10.15 10.00
N ARG A 103 2.06 10.78 9.32
CA ARG A 103 2.12 10.78 7.86
C ARG A 103 3.58 10.75 7.41
N TRP A 104 3.89 9.87 6.47
CA TRP A 104 5.23 9.73 5.90
C TRP A 104 5.21 9.81 4.38
N ILE A 105 6.20 10.49 3.82
CA ILE A 105 6.52 10.45 2.40
C ILE A 105 7.32 9.17 2.17
N VAL A 106 6.70 8.18 1.54
CA VAL A 106 7.32 6.89 1.21
C VAL A 106 8.17 7.01 -0.04
N ALA A 107 7.67 7.76 -1.03
CA ALA A 107 8.38 8.04 -2.26
C ALA A 107 7.93 9.38 -2.85
N THR A 108 8.80 9.99 -3.63
CA THR A 108 8.50 11.12 -4.51
C THR A 108 8.75 10.72 -5.95
N PHE A 109 8.00 11.28 -6.89
CA PHE A 109 8.15 10.97 -8.31
C PHE A 109 7.79 12.19 -9.18
N GLU A 110 8.46 12.29 -10.32
CA GLU A 110 8.18 13.31 -11.35
C GLU A 110 8.01 12.67 -12.75
N ASP A 111 8.29 11.38 -12.84
CA ASP A 111 8.17 10.60 -14.08
C ASP A 111 6.70 10.57 -14.56
N PRO A 112 6.43 10.95 -15.82
CA PRO A 112 5.07 10.98 -16.37
C PRO A 112 4.35 9.63 -16.38
N GLU A 113 5.08 8.52 -16.55
CA GLU A 113 4.51 7.17 -16.51
C GLU A 113 4.10 6.81 -15.09
N VAL A 114 4.96 7.13 -14.10
CA VAL A 114 4.64 6.93 -12.68
C VAL A 114 3.46 7.80 -12.26
N ARG A 115 3.37 9.04 -12.75
CA ARG A 115 2.20 9.92 -12.54
C ARG A 115 0.91 9.33 -13.09
N SER A 116 0.97 8.74 -14.29
CA SER A 116 -0.18 8.08 -14.91
C SER A 116 -0.62 6.84 -14.11
N ALA A 117 0.35 6.06 -13.62
CA ALA A 117 0.10 4.93 -12.74
C ALA A 117 -0.49 5.35 -11.38
N ALA A 118 -0.03 6.48 -10.82
CA ALA A 118 -0.57 7.06 -9.59
C ALA A 118 -2.04 7.51 -9.77
N GLN A 119 -2.36 8.13 -10.89
CA GLN A 119 -3.76 8.51 -11.21
C GLN A 119 -4.65 7.27 -11.33
N LEU A 120 -4.17 6.22 -12.01
CA LEU A 120 -4.88 4.95 -12.13
C LEU A 120 -5.06 4.25 -10.77
N PHE A 121 -4.04 4.30 -9.91
CA PHE A 121 -4.11 3.81 -8.53
C PHE A 121 -5.24 4.51 -7.76
N GLU A 122 -5.26 5.85 -7.75
CA GLU A 122 -6.31 6.63 -7.06
C GLU A 122 -7.70 6.43 -7.66
N GLN A 123 -7.81 6.24 -8.97
CA GLN A 123 -9.08 5.92 -9.63
C GLN A 123 -9.62 4.56 -9.18
N ARG A 124 -8.81 3.50 -9.27
CA ARG A 124 -9.18 2.16 -8.81
C ARG A 124 -9.48 2.13 -7.31
N LYS A 125 -8.79 2.95 -6.53
CA LYS A 125 -9.02 3.06 -5.09
C LYS A 125 -10.43 3.58 -4.84
N LYS A 126 -10.92 4.56 -5.61
CA LYS A 126 -12.32 5.01 -5.52
C LYS A 126 -13.32 3.91 -5.94
N GLU A 127 -13.03 3.19 -7.02
CA GLU A 127 -13.90 2.12 -7.55
C GLU A 127 -14.01 0.91 -6.60
N SER A 128 -12.99 0.67 -5.79
CA SER A 128 -12.92 -0.42 -4.80
C SER A 128 -13.31 0.01 -3.39
N ASP A 129 -14.15 1.05 -3.25
CA ASP A 129 -14.57 1.61 -1.96
C ASP A 129 -13.39 1.92 -1.02
N ARG A 130 -12.34 2.49 -1.61
CA ARG A 130 -11.07 2.89 -0.99
C ARG A 130 -10.24 1.73 -0.46
N LEU A 131 -10.62 0.49 -0.75
CA LEU A 131 -9.82 -0.69 -0.43
C LEU A 131 -8.56 -0.70 -1.30
N HIS A 132 -7.42 -0.93 -0.68
CA HIS A 132 -6.14 -1.06 -1.38
C HIS A 132 -5.17 -1.87 -0.51
N PHE A 133 -4.02 -2.23 -1.06
CA PHE A 133 -3.03 -2.99 -0.30
C PHE A 133 -1.63 -2.38 -0.33
N LEU A 134 -0.83 -2.74 0.67
CA LEU A 134 0.61 -2.54 0.71
C LEU A 134 1.28 -3.92 0.83
N LEU A 135 2.22 -4.18 -0.06
CA LEU A 135 3.04 -5.39 -0.04
C LEU A 135 4.51 -5.00 0.12
N VAL A 136 5.22 -5.69 1.00
CA VAL A 136 6.68 -5.58 1.17
C VAL A 136 7.29 -6.94 0.85
N GLU A 137 8.23 -6.94 -0.07
CA GLU A 137 9.02 -8.09 -0.52
C GLU A 137 10.52 -7.76 -0.43
N PRO A 138 11.42 -8.75 -0.36
CA PRO A 138 12.86 -8.50 -0.34
C PRO A 138 13.46 -8.30 -1.73
N ASP A 139 12.73 -8.69 -2.78
CA ASP A 139 13.07 -8.50 -4.19
C ASP A 139 11.81 -8.73 -5.07
N ASP A 140 11.88 -8.38 -6.36
CA ASP A 140 10.81 -8.67 -7.34
C ASP A 140 10.86 -10.11 -7.90
N SER A 141 11.41 -11.08 -7.15
CA SER A 141 11.41 -12.48 -7.60
C SER A 141 10.02 -13.11 -7.63
N GLY A 142 9.06 -12.51 -6.91
CA GLY A 142 7.72 -13.06 -6.72
C GLY A 142 7.69 -14.37 -5.90
N MET A 143 8.82 -14.79 -5.32
CA MET A 143 8.92 -16.03 -4.56
C MET A 143 8.85 -15.82 -3.05
N THR A 144 9.27 -14.64 -2.58
CA THR A 144 9.37 -14.35 -1.15
C THR A 144 8.66 -13.05 -0.82
N TYR A 145 7.94 -13.07 0.29
CA TYR A 145 7.16 -11.94 0.78
C TYR A 145 7.51 -11.71 2.24
N THR A 146 7.47 -10.45 2.65
CA THR A 146 7.86 -10.05 4.01
C THR A 146 6.66 -9.53 4.80
N GLY A 147 5.84 -8.69 4.17
CA GLY A 147 4.70 -8.07 4.83
C GLY A 147 3.56 -7.78 3.87
N PHE A 148 2.32 -7.93 4.34
CA PHE A 148 1.12 -7.54 3.61
C PHE A 148 0.14 -6.81 4.52
N TRP A 149 -0.43 -5.71 4.04
CA TRP A 149 -1.49 -4.96 4.70
C TRP A 149 -2.64 -4.71 3.75
N LEU A 150 -3.85 -5.04 4.19
CA LEU A 150 -5.09 -4.64 3.53
C LEU A 150 -5.63 -3.38 4.22
N LEU A 151 -5.76 -2.32 3.45
CA LEU A 151 -5.99 -0.97 3.92
C LEU A 151 -7.28 -0.42 3.32
N ARG A 152 -7.93 0.50 4.03
CA ARG A 152 -9.10 1.22 3.50
C ARG A 152 -9.04 2.67 3.94
N SER A 153 -8.93 3.58 2.98
CA SER A 153 -8.85 5.01 3.32
C SER A 153 -10.13 5.47 4.04
N PRO A 154 -10.02 6.24 5.14
CA PRO A 154 -11.18 6.79 5.82
C PRO A 154 -12.00 7.65 4.85
N GLY A 155 -13.32 7.73 5.09
CA GLY A 155 -14.19 8.54 4.24
C GLY A 155 -13.90 10.00 4.47
N LEU A 156 -13.90 10.82 3.42
CA LEU A 156 -14.23 12.22 3.65
C LEU A 156 -15.64 12.20 4.26
N LYS A 157 -15.74 12.62 5.53
CA LYS A 157 -17.00 13.07 6.11
C LYS A 157 -17.38 14.40 5.47
#